data_AF-A0A2U1UPL4-F1
#
_entry.id   AF-A0A2U1UPL4-F1
#
_cell.length_a   1.000
_cell.length_b   1.000
_cell.length_c   1.000
_cell.angle_alpha   90.00
_cell.angle_beta   90.00
_cell.angle_gamma   90.00
#
_symmetry.space_group_name_H-M   'P 1'
#
loop_
_entity.id
_entity.type
_entity.pdbx_description
1 polymer ?
#
loop_
_entity_poly.entity_id
_entity_poly.type
_entity_poly.pdbx_seq_one_letter_code
_entity_poly.pdbx_strand_id
1 'polypeptide(L)'
;MYSEHKATFIDNWPQDLLALSFLSEGFELHERDVIAIGASTDEFMTARELQEKPVFSVQLHDDIEYALSVFNRPVFVRFGGVSYHDASLSRLDTVDGVVKQLSVSSRRVASYLWDCLQSSTPVWLFLREWRDIPRWGEFRCFIRDAKVIGVSQYHCLEYFPFLKEKENEIRLQLIMFLQKLLPVLHLDSVVADVAIDYQDGKFTTTLIELNPFIQRTDACLFSWVNGGDFNGRIRVNQSIADAQAEKRKRPYLL
;
A
#
# COMPACT_ATOMS: atom_id res chain seq x y z
N MET A 1 -12.12 -5.91 -11.09
CA MET A 1 -11.36 -6.64 -10.03
C MET A 1 -10.72 -5.69 -9.01
N TYR A 2 -10.08 -4.59 -9.42
CA TYR A 2 -9.64 -3.58 -8.44
C TYR A 2 -10.80 -2.67 -8.04
N SER A 3 -11.48 -2.11 -9.05
CA SER A 3 -12.66 -1.23 -8.94
C SER A 3 -13.80 -1.80 -8.11
N GLU A 4 -13.99 -3.11 -8.08
CA GLU A 4 -14.95 -3.81 -7.21
C GLU A 4 -14.66 -3.60 -5.71
N HIS A 5 -13.40 -3.29 -5.39
CA HIS A 5 -12.92 -3.02 -4.05
C HIS A 5 -12.50 -1.55 -3.85
N LYS A 6 -12.98 -0.63 -4.70
CA LYS A 6 -12.61 0.79 -4.65
C LYS A 6 -12.83 1.46 -3.29
N ALA A 7 -13.73 0.91 -2.47
CA ALA A 7 -13.93 1.40 -1.11
C ALA A 7 -12.66 1.30 -0.24
N THR A 8 -11.69 0.45 -0.58
CA THR A 8 -10.39 0.40 0.12
C THR A 8 -9.38 1.43 -0.38
N PHE A 9 -9.66 2.13 -1.48
CA PHE A 9 -8.74 3.12 -2.06
C PHE A 9 -8.70 4.37 -1.20
N ILE A 10 -7.52 5.00 -1.13
CA ILE A 10 -7.28 6.17 -0.27
C ILE A 10 -8.20 7.36 -0.58
N ASP A 11 -8.63 7.54 -1.83
CA ASP A 11 -9.61 8.56 -2.24
C ASP A 11 -11.01 8.34 -1.65
N ASN A 12 -11.29 7.16 -1.09
CA ASN A 12 -12.56 6.84 -0.43
C ASN A 12 -12.44 6.80 1.10
N TRP A 13 -11.28 7.17 1.66
CA TRP A 13 -11.08 7.13 3.11
C TRP A 13 -11.69 8.38 3.80
N PRO A 14 -12.39 8.21 4.93
CA PRO A 14 -12.85 9.35 5.72
C PRO A 14 -11.66 10.12 6.33
N GLN A 15 -11.87 11.40 6.64
CA GLN A 15 -10.84 12.29 7.17
C GLN A 15 -10.17 11.76 8.45
N ASP A 16 -10.96 11.17 9.36
CA ASP A 16 -10.44 10.59 10.60
C ASP A 16 -9.52 9.38 10.35
N LEU A 17 -9.76 8.64 9.25
CA LEU A 17 -8.89 7.54 8.83
C LEU A 17 -7.61 8.07 8.17
N LEU A 18 -7.71 9.11 7.32
CA LEU A 18 -6.56 9.79 6.73
C LEU A 18 -5.62 10.37 7.80
N ALA A 19 -6.18 10.88 8.91
CA ALA A 19 -5.41 11.37 10.05
C ALA A 19 -4.57 10.30 10.77
N LEU A 20 -4.85 9.00 10.56
CA LEU A 20 -4.04 7.89 11.06
C LEU A 20 -3.00 7.40 10.05
N SER A 21 -2.97 7.96 8.84
CA SER A 21 -2.05 7.59 7.76
C SER A 21 -0.94 8.63 7.56
N PHE A 22 -0.11 8.39 6.55
CA PHE A 22 0.91 9.33 6.10
C PHE A 22 0.25 10.53 5.45
N LEU A 23 0.82 11.72 5.63
CA LEU A 23 0.42 12.90 4.89
C LEU A 23 0.43 12.57 3.39
N SER A 24 -0.72 12.74 2.74
CA SER A 24 -0.91 12.43 1.33
C SER A 24 -1.72 13.55 0.70
N GLU A 25 -1.27 14.06 -0.43
CA GLU A 25 -1.97 15.03 -1.27
C GLU A 25 -2.29 14.33 -2.58
N GLY A 26 -3.54 14.41 -3.02
CA GLY A 26 -3.97 13.70 -4.22
C GLY A 26 -4.93 14.49 -5.06
N PHE A 27 -4.94 14.15 -6.34
CA PHE A 27 -5.80 14.75 -7.35
C PHE A 27 -6.26 13.69 -8.35
N GLU A 28 -7.42 13.93 -8.94
CA GLU A 28 -7.98 13.05 -9.97
C GLU A 28 -7.24 13.26 -11.29
N LEU A 29 -6.83 12.16 -11.93
CA LEU A 29 -6.17 12.18 -13.22
C LEU A 29 -7.18 12.27 -14.36
N HIS A 30 -6.90 13.15 -15.31
CA HIS A 30 -7.62 13.16 -16.57
C HIS A 30 -7.36 11.87 -17.36
N GLU A 31 -8.37 11.36 -18.10
CA GLU A 31 -8.27 10.08 -18.82
C GLU A 31 -7.03 9.99 -19.72
N ARG A 32 -6.69 11.06 -20.45
CA ARG A 32 -5.48 11.13 -21.28
C ARG A 32 -4.18 10.81 -20.51
N ASP A 33 -4.08 11.26 -19.27
CA ASP A 33 -2.90 11.06 -18.43
C ASP A 33 -2.90 9.65 -17.84
N VAL A 34 -4.08 9.11 -17.49
CA VAL A 34 -4.24 7.68 -17.17
C VAL A 34 -3.74 6.79 -18.31
N ILE A 35 -4.10 7.12 -19.55
CA ILE A 35 -3.64 6.40 -20.75
C ILE A 35 -2.13 6.56 -20.93
N ALA A 36 -1.59 7.77 -20.80
CA ALA A 36 -0.16 8.03 -20.94
C ALA A 36 0.68 7.24 -19.91
N ILE A 37 0.21 7.15 -18.66
CA ILE A 37 0.86 6.34 -17.61
C ILE A 37 0.81 4.86 -17.99
N GLY A 38 -0.38 4.34 -18.31
CA GLY A 38 -0.58 2.93 -18.69
C GLY A 38 0.25 2.52 -19.90
N ALA A 39 0.38 3.41 -20.89
CA ALA A 39 1.19 3.27 -22.10
C ALA A 39 2.71 3.16 -21.85
N SER A 40 3.17 3.23 -20.59
CA SER A 40 4.54 2.87 -20.21
C SER A 40 4.78 1.35 -20.21
N THR A 41 3.75 0.55 -20.48
CA THR A 41 3.82 -0.92 -20.51
C THR A 41 3.27 -1.46 -21.83
N ASP A 42 4.02 -2.36 -22.48
CA ASP A 42 3.70 -2.89 -23.81
C ASP A 42 2.35 -3.60 -23.88
N GLU A 43 1.97 -4.31 -22.82
CA GLU A 43 0.67 -4.99 -22.76
C GLU A 43 -0.50 -4.00 -22.79
N PHE A 44 -0.36 -2.83 -22.15
CA PHE A 44 -1.39 -1.79 -22.17
C PHE A 44 -1.45 -1.09 -23.52
N MET A 45 -0.29 -0.77 -24.11
CA MET A 45 -0.19 -0.24 -25.48
C MET A 45 -0.89 -1.15 -26.48
N THR A 46 -0.59 -2.45 -26.42
CA THR A 46 -1.20 -3.47 -27.28
C THR A 46 -2.70 -3.57 -27.06
N ALA A 47 -3.15 -3.62 -25.80
CA ALA A 47 -4.57 -3.75 -25.47
C ALA A 47 -5.40 -2.51 -25.88
N ARG A 48 -4.78 -1.33 -26.00
CA ARG A 48 -5.41 -0.08 -26.51
C ARG A 48 -5.10 0.23 -27.97
N GLU A 49 -4.38 -0.64 -28.66
CA GLU A 49 -3.96 -0.45 -30.06
C GLU A 49 -3.21 0.87 -30.29
N LEU A 50 -2.45 1.32 -29.30
CA LEU A 50 -1.67 2.57 -29.37
C LEU A 50 -0.42 2.37 -30.23
N GLN A 51 -0.20 3.29 -31.17
CA GLN A 51 1.00 3.29 -32.03
C GLN A 51 2.19 3.95 -31.34
N GLU A 52 1.94 4.95 -30.51
CA GLU A 52 2.95 5.69 -29.76
C GLU A 52 2.44 6.02 -28.35
N LYS A 53 3.36 6.20 -27.41
CA LYS A 53 3.02 6.58 -26.04
C LYS A 53 2.53 8.04 -26.04
N PRO A 54 1.32 8.33 -25.53
CA PRO A 54 0.85 9.70 -25.40
C PRO A 54 1.75 10.52 -24.46
N VAL A 55 1.87 11.81 -24.75
CA VAL A 55 2.57 12.75 -23.86
C VAL A 55 1.72 13.09 -22.65
N PHE A 56 2.37 13.29 -21.51
CA PHE A 56 1.72 13.83 -20.33
C PHE A 56 1.27 15.26 -20.57
N SER A 57 0.18 15.62 -19.91
CA SER A 57 -0.41 16.92 -20.11
C SER A 57 0.19 18.02 -19.26
N VAL A 58 0.03 19.28 -19.70
CA VAL A 58 0.44 20.45 -18.91
C VAL A 58 -0.26 20.46 -17.56
N GLN A 59 -1.57 20.19 -17.53
CA GLN A 59 -2.35 20.12 -16.29
C GLN A 59 -1.77 19.11 -15.30
N LEU A 60 -1.32 17.93 -15.76
CA LEU A 60 -0.67 16.96 -14.87
C LEU A 60 0.60 17.53 -14.21
N HIS A 61 1.39 18.31 -14.94
CA HIS A 61 2.58 18.94 -14.37
C HIS A 61 2.21 19.99 -13.32
N ASP A 62 1.21 20.82 -13.61
CA ASP A 62 0.70 21.85 -12.68
C ASP A 62 0.13 21.21 -11.40
N ASP A 63 -0.64 20.11 -11.53
CA ASP A 63 -1.20 19.38 -10.39
C ASP A 63 -0.11 18.72 -9.54
N ILE A 64 0.94 18.16 -10.17
CA ILE A 64 2.10 17.61 -9.47
C ILE A 64 2.86 18.72 -8.73
N GLU A 65 3.07 19.88 -9.38
CA GLU A 65 3.76 21.02 -8.76
C GLU A 65 2.99 21.52 -7.54
N TYR A 66 1.67 21.68 -7.67
CA TYR A 66 0.81 22.04 -6.54
C TYR A 66 0.90 21.00 -5.42
N ALA A 67 0.75 19.71 -5.74
CA ALA A 67 0.80 18.66 -4.73
C ALA A 67 2.15 18.60 -4.01
N LEU A 68 3.27 18.79 -4.72
CA LEU A 68 4.62 18.86 -4.13
C LEU A 68 4.76 20.06 -3.18
N SER A 69 4.09 21.18 -3.47
CA SER A 69 4.15 22.39 -2.62
C SER A 69 3.61 22.19 -1.19
N VAL A 70 2.80 21.15 -0.97
CA VAL A 70 2.26 20.77 0.34
C VAL A 70 3.33 20.14 1.25
N PHE A 71 4.40 19.59 0.67
CA PHE A 71 5.40 18.81 1.41
C PHE A 71 6.67 19.61 1.70
N ASN A 72 7.24 19.38 2.88
CA ASN A 72 8.58 19.84 3.26
C ASN A 72 9.63 18.70 3.24
N ARG A 73 9.25 17.55 2.68
CA ARG A 73 10.04 16.33 2.60
C ARG A 73 9.81 15.70 1.23
N PRO A 74 10.73 14.82 0.78
CA PRO A 74 10.49 14.03 -0.40
C PRO A 74 9.21 13.19 -0.28
N VAL A 75 8.67 12.78 -1.41
CA VAL A 75 7.42 12.03 -1.53
C VAL A 75 7.63 10.67 -2.22
N PHE A 76 6.59 9.86 -2.12
CA PHE A 76 6.38 8.60 -2.80
C PHE A 76 5.08 8.70 -3.61
N VAL A 77 5.08 8.13 -4.82
CA VAL A 77 3.91 8.13 -5.71
C VAL A 77 3.10 6.85 -5.54
N ARG A 78 1.79 7.00 -5.38
CA ARG A 78 0.84 5.89 -5.47
C ARG A 78 -0.46 6.32 -6.12
N PHE A 79 -1.28 5.35 -6.47
CA PHE A 79 -2.68 5.52 -6.84
C PHE A 79 -3.59 5.07 -5.70
N GLY A 80 -4.89 5.22 -5.89
CA GLY A 80 -5.94 4.79 -4.96
C GLY A 80 -5.68 3.37 -4.40
N GLY A 81 -5.67 2.37 -5.27
CA GLY A 81 -5.54 0.95 -4.89
C GLY A 81 -4.16 0.31 -5.11
N VAL A 82 -3.17 1.05 -5.61
CA VAL A 82 -1.92 0.45 -6.08
C VAL A 82 -0.73 1.39 -5.98
N SER A 83 0.48 0.84 -5.79
CA SER A 83 1.74 1.54 -5.96
C SER A 83 2.65 0.81 -6.95
N TYR A 84 3.80 1.41 -7.27
CA TYR A 84 4.80 0.80 -8.15
C TYR A 84 5.59 -0.35 -7.49
N HIS A 85 5.42 -0.59 -6.18
CA HIS A 85 6.13 -1.63 -5.41
C HIS A 85 7.65 -1.55 -5.64
N ASP A 86 8.30 -2.61 -6.14
CA ASP A 86 9.76 -2.68 -6.35
C ASP A 86 10.26 -1.73 -7.44
N ALA A 87 9.35 -1.25 -8.31
CA ALA A 87 9.65 -0.28 -9.36
C ALA A 87 9.51 1.18 -8.87
N SER A 88 9.31 1.39 -7.57
CA SER A 88 9.19 2.72 -6.99
C SER A 88 10.56 3.37 -6.84
N LEU A 89 10.70 4.53 -7.47
CA LEU A 89 11.74 5.50 -7.19
C LEU A 89 11.54 6.07 -5.79
N SER A 90 12.65 6.24 -5.08
CA SER A 90 12.65 6.73 -3.72
C SER A 90 12.84 8.24 -3.68
N ARG A 91 12.24 8.89 -2.67
CA ARG A 91 12.50 10.29 -2.31
C ARG A 91 12.37 11.27 -3.48
N LEU A 92 11.17 11.36 -4.04
CA LEU A 92 10.88 12.29 -5.13
C LEU A 92 10.58 13.70 -4.59
N ASP A 93 11.15 14.74 -5.17
CA ASP A 93 10.99 16.12 -4.70
C ASP A 93 10.84 17.15 -5.84
N THR A 94 10.73 16.66 -7.08
CA THR A 94 10.61 17.47 -8.29
C THR A 94 9.52 16.92 -9.20
N VAL A 95 8.92 17.81 -10.00
CA VAL A 95 7.93 17.44 -11.02
C VAL A 95 8.52 16.41 -11.98
N ASP A 96 9.74 16.63 -12.48
CA ASP A 96 10.45 15.70 -13.35
C ASP A 96 10.67 14.32 -12.69
N GLY A 97 10.97 14.29 -11.39
CA GLY A 97 11.11 13.05 -10.63
C GLY A 97 9.80 12.25 -10.58
N VAL A 98 8.68 12.93 -10.32
CA VAL A 98 7.35 12.32 -10.33
C VAL A 98 6.95 11.86 -11.74
N VAL A 99 7.15 12.68 -12.77
CA VAL A 99 6.89 12.32 -14.17
C VAL A 99 7.75 11.14 -14.62
N LYS A 100 9.00 11.08 -14.17
CA LYS A 100 9.88 9.93 -14.40
C LYS A 100 9.32 8.67 -13.75
N GLN A 101 8.84 8.74 -12.50
CA GLN A 101 8.16 7.63 -11.84
C GLN A 101 6.92 7.17 -12.62
N LEU A 102 6.10 8.13 -13.07
CA LEU A 102 4.89 7.84 -13.87
C LEU A 102 5.21 7.16 -15.21
N SER A 103 6.44 7.34 -15.71
CA SER A 103 6.93 6.69 -16.92
C SER A 103 7.58 5.32 -16.70
N VAL A 104 7.71 4.86 -15.45
CA VAL A 104 8.26 3.53 -15.16
C VAL A 104 7.25 2.46 -15.56
N SER A 105 7.68 1.48 -16.35
CA SER A 105 6.85 0.33 -16.70
C SER A 105 6.49 -0.48 -15.46
N SER A 106 5.20 -0.68 -15.22
CA SER A 106 4.70 -1.50 -14.11
C SER A 106 3.41 -2.18 -14.52
N ARG A 107 3.47 -3.50 -14.72
CA ARG A 107 2.30 -4.33 -15.01
C ARG A 107 1.19 -4.18 -13.96
N ARG A 108 1.58 -3.99 -12.70
CA ARG A 108 0.65 -3.82 -11.57
C ARG A 108 -0.14 -2.52 -11.72
N VAL A 109 0.54 -1.41 -12.02
CA VAL A 109 -0.09 -0.11 -12.27
C VAL A 109 -0.92 -0.17 -13.56
N ALA A 110 -0.35 -0.66 -14.66
CA ALA A 110 -1.07 -0.78 -15.93
C ALA A 110 -2.36 -1.60 -15.82
N SER A 111 -2.32 -2.73 -15.09
CA SER A 111 -3.52 -3.55 -14.84
C SER A 111 -4.58 -2.82 -14.00
N TYR A 112 -4.17 -2.05 -13.00
CA TYR A 112 -5.07 -1.21 -12.21
C TYR A 112 -5.72 -0.12 -13.06
N LEU A 113 -4.92 0.64 -13.82
CA LEU A 113 -5.42 1.71 -14.69
C LEU A 113 -6.38 1.17 -15.75
N TRP A 114 -6.06 0.01 -16.34
CA TRP A 114 -6.95 -0.68 -17.27
C TRP A 114 -8.31 -1.02 -16.64
N ASP A 115 -8.30 -1.62 -15.44
CA ASP A 115 -9.54 -1.96 -14.71
C ASP A 115 -10.37 -0.71 -14.37
N CYS A 116 -9.72 0.38 -13.95
CA CYS A 116 -10.40 1.66 -13.70
C CYS A 116 -11.04 2.24 -14.96
N LEU A 117 -10.33 2.26 -16.09
CA LEU A 117 -10.85 2.74 -17.36
C LEU A 117 -12.05 1.91 -17.85
N GLN A 118 -11.96 0.58 -17.78
CA GLN A 118 -13.05 -0.32 -18.21
C GLN A 118 -14.29 -0.20 -17.31
N SER A 119 -14.10 0.11 -16.03
CA SER A 119 -15.20 0.27 -15.05
C SER A 119 -15.67 1.72 -14.89
N SER A 120 -15.08 2.69 -15.62
CA SER A 120 -15.30 4.12 -15.42
C SER A 120 -15.10 4.56 -13.95
N THR A 121 -14.14 3.93 -13.27
CA THR A 121 -13.74 4.32 -11.91
C THR A 121 -12.71 5.45 -12.00
N PRO A 122 -12.95 6.60 -11.34
CA PRO A 122 -11.98 7.69 -11.29
C PRO A 122 -10.60 7.21 -10.82
N VAL A 123 -9.54 7.73 -11.45
CA VAL A 123 -8.17 7.39 -11.08
C VAL A 123 -7.57 8.57 -10.35
N TRP A 124 -7.20 8.36 -9.09
CA TRP A 124 -6.50 9.35 -8.30
C TRP A 124 -5.01 9.04 -8.23
N LEU A 125 -4.19 10.09 -8.36
CA LEU A 125 -2.77 10.08 -8.05
C LEU A 125 -2.56 10.72 -6.69
N PHE A 126 -1.72 10.10 -5.86
CA PHE A 126 -1.34 10.62 -4.55
C PHE A 126 0.18 10.75 -4.46
N LEU A 127 0.62 11.93 -4.05
CA LEU A 127 1.94 12.16 -3.50
C LEU A 127 1.83 11.97 -1.99
N ARG A 128 2.60 11.03 -1.45
CA ARG A 128 2.62 10.71 -0.02
C ARG A 128 3.97 11.07 0.56
N GLU A 129 4.03 11.64 1.77
CA GLU A 129 5.30 11.90 2.45
C GLU A 129 6.18 10.63 2.48
N TRP A 130 7.45 10.78 2.13
CA TRP A 130 8.41 9.70 2.26
C TRP A 130 8.77 9.50 3.72
N ARG A 131 8.64 8.25 4.19
CA ARG A 131 9.19 7.81 5.49
C ARG A 131 9.93 6.51 5.29
N ASP A 132 11.13 6.42 5.88
CA ASP A 132 11.89 5.17 5.90
C ASP A 132 11.25 4.23 6.91
N ILE A 133 10.39 3.33 6.43
CA ILE A 133 9.77 2.32 7.26
C ILE A 133 10.75 1.15 7.36
N PRO A 134 11.21 0.78 8.56
CA PRO A 134 12.05 -0.40 8.70
C PRO A 134 11.22 -1.64 8.36
N ARG A 135 11.79 -2.58 7.59
CA ARG A 135 11.09 -3.82 7.19
C ARG A 135 10.53 -4.61 8.37
N TRP A 136 11.22 -4.61 9.51
CA TRP A 136 10.69 -5.28 10.72
C TRP A 136 9.38 -4.65 11.21
N GLY A 137 9.17 -3.36 10.94
CA GLY A 137 8.07 -2.56 11.46
C GLY A 137 6.79 -2.64 10.65
N GLU A 138 6.76 -3.39 9.55
CA GLU A 138 5.54 -3.55 8.76
C GLU A 138 4.71 -4.72 9.25
N PHE A 139 3.43 -4.47 9.53
CA PHE A 139 2.46 -5.47 9.98
C PHE A 139 1.20 -5.43 9.12
N ARG A 140 0.60 -6.60 8.93
CA ARG A 140 -0.69 -6.78 8.27
C ARG A 140 -1.73 -7.20 9.28
N CYS A 141 -2.78 -6.40 9.42
CA CYS A 141 -3.88 -6.60 10.36
C CYS A 141 -5.13 -7.07 9.60
N PHE A 142 -5.67 -8.22 9.98
CA PHE A 142 -6.86 -8.81 9.40
C PHE A 142 -8.07 -8.42 10.25
N ILE A 143 -9.02 -7.71 9.64
CA ILE A 143 -10.23 -7.22 10.30
C ILE A 143 -11.43 -7.81 9.56
N ARG A 144 -12.35 -8.43 10.31
CA ARG A 144 -13.59 -9.00 9.80
C ARG A 144 -14.71 -8.76 10.80
N ASP A 145 -15.87 -8.37 10.31
CA ASP A 145 -17.06 -8.05 11.12
C ASP A 145 -16.72 -7.06 12.26
N ALA A 146 -15.99 -5.99 11.90
CA ALA A 146 -15.50 -4.93 12.80
C ALA A 146 -14.60 -5.43 13.95
N LYS A 147 -13.97 -6.60 13.80
CA LYS A 147 -13.06 -7.19 14.81
C LYS A 147 -11.72 -7.55 14.19
N VAL A 148 -10.64 -7.30 14.94
CA VAL A 148 -9.31 -7.80 14.57
C VAL A 148 -9.28 -9.31 14.80
N ILE A 149 -9.09 -10.08 13.73
CA ILE A 149 -9.03 -11.54 13.77
C ILE A 149 -7.60 -12.09 13.64
N GLY A 150 -6.61 -11.23 13.39
CA GLY A 150 -5.21 -11.61 13.40
C GLY A 150 -4.29 -10.46 12.99
N VAL A 151 -3.04 -10.51 13.41
CA VAL A 151 -1.99 -9.59 12.95
C VAL A 151 -0.76 -10.40 12.60
N SER A 152 -0.15 -10.13 11.45
CA SER A 152 1.07 -10.79 10.99
C SER A 152 2.17 -9.76 10.80
N GLN A 153 3.44 -10.13 11.02
CA GLN A 153 4.54 -9.42 10.37
C GLN A 153 4.34 -9.48 8.85
N TYR A 154 4.54 -8.36 8.15
CA TYR A 154 4.32 -8.29 6.71
C TYR A 154 5.37 -9.11 5.94
N HIS A 155 6.65 -8.89 6.25
CA HIS A 155 7.78 -9.63 5.67
C HIS A 155 7.95 -11.00 6.32
N CYS A 156 6.95 -11.86 6.12
CA CYS A 156 6.80 -13.18 6.74
C CYS A 156 7.88 -14.22 6.37
N LEU A 157 8.74 -13.92 5.40
CA LEU A 157 9.87 -14.76 5.00
C LEU A 157 11.17 -14.42 5.73
N GLU A 158 11.15 -13.41 6.60
CA GLU A 158 12.33 -12.92 7.30
C GLU A 158 12.21 -13.11 8.82
N TYR A 159 13.34 -13.15 9.51
CA TYR A 159 13.40 -13.12 10.97
C TYR A 159 14.08 -11.82 11.39
N PHE A 160 13.41 -11.06 12.26
CA PHE A 160 13.91 -9.81 12.78
C PHE A 160 14.13 -9.92 14.29
N PRO A 161 15.39 -10.04 14.77
CA PRO A 161 15.69 -10.12 16.20
C PRO A 161 15.09 -8.97 17.02
N PHE A 162 15.00 -7.78 16.41
CA PHE A 162 14.40 -6.59 17.02
C PHE A 162 12.94 -6.79 17.45
N LEU A 163 12.16 -7.55 16.68
CA LEU A 163 10.76 -7.87 17.04
C LEU A 163 10.67 -8.67 18.34
N LYS A 164 11.64 -9.55 18.58
CA LYS A 164 11.74 -10.34 19.81
C LYS A 164 12.27 -9.50 20.97
N GLU A 165 13.24 -8.63 20.71
CA GLU A 165 13.78 -7.71 21.73
C GLU A 165 12.73 -6.74 22.27
N LYS A 166 11.84 -6.23 21.40
CA LYS A 166 10.82 -5.22 21.71
C LYS A 166 9.39 -5.76 21.67
N GLU A 167 9.21 -7.06 21.94
CA GLU A 167 7.94 -7.76 21.74
C GLU A 167 6.77 -7.08 22.46
N ASN A 168 6.97 -6.69 23.72
CA ASN A 168 5.90 -6.08 24.53
C ASN A 168 5.54 -4.68 24.05
N GLU A 169 6.55 -3.87 23.71
CA GLU A 169 6.37 -2.51 23.21
C GLU A 169 5.65 -2.53 21.86
N ILE A 170 6.08 -3.39 20.93
CA ILE A 170 5.48 -3.54 19.61
C ILE A 170 4.04 -4.05 19.72
N ARG A 171 3.80 -5.06 20.57
CA ARG A 171 2.45 -5.55 20.85
C ARG A 171 1.55 -4.43 21.38
N LEU A 172 2.04 -3.61 22.30
CA LEU A 172 1.30 -2.49 22.85
C LEU A 172 0.99 -1.43 21.77
N GLN A 173 1.97 -1.09 20.92
CA GLN A 173 1.75 -0.17 19.80
C GLN A 173 0.65 -0.65 18.85
N LEU A 174 0.68 -1.93 18.46
CA LEU A 174 -0.34 -2.52 17.60
C LEU A 174 -1.72 -2.45 18.24
N ILE A 175 -1.86 -2.86 19.51
CA ILE A 175 -3.15 -2.83 20.21
C ILE A 175 -3.69 -1.40 20.32
N MET A 176 -2.86 -0.46 20.76
CA MET A 176 -3.26 0.94 20.92
C MET A 176 -3.64 1.58 19.58
N PHE A 177 -2.91 1.26 18.51
CA PHE A 177 -3.22 1.76 17.18
C PHE A 177 -4.53 1.15 16.65
N LEU A 178 -4.71 -0.16 16.78
CA LEU A 178 -5.93 -0.84 16.33
C LEU A 178 -7.18 -0.37 17.09
N GLN A 179 -7.05 -0.03 18.37
CA GLN A 179 -8.14 0.59 19.16
C GLN A 179 -8.54 1.97 18.62
N LYS A 180 -7.61 2.72 18.03
CA LYS A 180 -7.89 4.01 17.36
C LYS A 180 -8.40 3.81 15.93
N LEU A 181 -7.91 2.79 15.23
CA LEU A 181 -8.26 2.50 13.84
C LEU A 181 -9.70 1.98 13.71
N LEU A 182 -10.11 1.01 14.53
CA LEU A 182 -11.41 0.35 14.39
C LEU A 182 -12.61 1.33 14.38
N PRO A 183 -12.69 2.34 15.26
CA PRO A 183 -13.83 3.27 15.28
C PRO A 183 -13.93 4.18 14.06
N VAL A 184 -12.84 4.39 13.31
CA VAL A 184 -12.79 5.31 12.16
C VAL A 184 -12.77 4.59 10.81
N LEU A 185 -12.72 3.25 10.82
CA LEU A 185 -12.86 2.46 9.60
C LEU A 185 -14.29 2.54 9.07
N HIS A 186 -14.41 2.84 7.78
CA HIS A 186 -15.68 2.83 7.05
C HIS A 186 -16.04 1.46 6.46
N LEU A 187 -15.25 0.42 6.76
CA LEU A 187 -15.40 -0.94 6.25
C LEU A 187 -15.36 -1.95 7.40
N ASP A 188 -16.35 -2.85 7.46
CA ASP A 188 -16.42 -3.88 8.49
C ASP A 188 -15.39 -5.00 8.31
N SER A 189 -14.99 -5.27 7.06
CA SER A 189 -14.03 -6.31 6.71
C SER A 189 -12.98 -5.78 5.75
N VAL A 190 -11.73 -5.71 6.22
CA VAL A 190 -10.60 -5.14 5.50
C VAL A 190 -9.29 -5.75 6.01
N VAL A 191 -8.24 -5.67 5.19
CA VAL A 191 -6.87 -5.96 5.61
C VAL A 191 -6.12 -4.64 5.68
N ALA A 192 -5.67 -4.24 6.86
CA ALA A 192 -4.96 -2.98 7.08
C ALA A 192 -3.46 -3.25 7.25
N ASP A 193 -2.65 -2.64 6.40
CA ASP A 193 -1.19 -2.67 6.57
C ASP A 193 -0.75 -1.44 7.36
N VAL A 194 0.06 -1.67 8.38
CA VAL A 194 0.47 -0.65 9.36
C VAL A 194 1.98 -0.65 9.49
N ALA A 195 2.55 0.55 9.56
CA ALA A 195 3.97 0.79 9.81
C ALA A 195 4.16 1.11 11.29
N ILE A 196 5.17 0.48 11.89
CA ILE A 196 5.75 0.86 13.17
C ILE A 196 7.16 1.33 12.90
N ASP A 197 7.46 2.54 13.35
CA ASP A 197 8.82 3.09 13.31
C ASP A 197 9.34 3.28 14.74
N TYR A 198 10.65 3.24 14.90
CA TYR A 198 11.35 3.44 16.17
C TYR A 198 12.54 4.37 15.95
N GLN A 199 12.33 5.65 16.27
CA GLN A 199 13.32 6.72 16.12
C GLN A 199 13.48 7.44 17.45
N ASP A 200 14.71 7.78 17.82
CA ASP A 200 15.04 8.53 19.04
C ASP A 200 14.40 7.94 20.32
N GLY A 201 14.34 6.61 20.39
CA GLY A 201 13.76 5.89 21.54
C GLY A 201 12.23 5.89 21.59
N LYS A 202 11.56 6.37 20.53
CA LYS A 202 10.10 6.50 20.48
C LYS A 202 9.50 5.69 19.35
N PHE A 203 8.46 4.95 19.69
CA PHE A 203 7.63 4.27 18.70
C PHE A 203 6.57 5.21 18.11
N THR A 204 6.31 5.05 16.81
CA THR A 204 5.15 5.63 16.14
C THR A 204 4.48 4.56 15.29
N THR A 205 3.16 4.64 15.14
CA THR A 205 2.39 3.71 14.30
C THR A 205 1.52 4.49 13.33
N THR A 206 1.54 4.09 12.06
CA THR A 206 0.87 4.78 10.95
C THR A 206 0.21 3.77 10.03
N LEU A 207 -1.01 4.06 9.55
CA LEU A 207 -1.69 3.26 8.54
C LEU A 207 -1.00 3.44 7.17
N ILE A 208 -0.59 2.34 6.54
CA ILE A 208 0.02 2.33 5.20
C ILE A 208 -1.07 2.24 4.13
N GLU A 209 -1.89 1.21 4.21
CA GLU A 209 -2.90 0.90 3.20
C GLU A 209 -4.04 0.04 3.75
N LEU A 210 -5.16 0.07 3.03
CA LEU A 210 -6.28 -0.83 3.19
C LEU A 210 -6.38 -1.70 1.93
N ASN A 211 -6.45 -3.00 2.13
CA ASN A 211 -6.61 -4.02 1.12
C ASN A 211 -7.95 -4.75 1.33
N PRO A 212 -8.58 -5.26 0.26
CA PRO A 212 -9.81 -6.04 0.40
C PRO A 212 -9.57 -7.31 1.23
N PHE A 213 -10.56 -7.67 2.04
CA PHE A 213 -10.56 -8.93 2.80
C PHE A 213 -10.95 -10.10 1.90
N ILE A 214 -10.00 -10.52 1.05
CA ILE A 214 -10.19 -11.58 0.05
C ILE A 214 -8.95 -12.47 -0.02
N GLN A 215 -9.12 -13.70 -0.54
CA GLN A 215 -8.05 -14.70 -0.66
C GLN A 215 -6.85 -14.24 -1.51
N ARG A 216 -7.04 -13.22 -2.37
CA ARG A 216 -5.98 -12.64 -3.21
C ARG A 216 -4.99 -11.78 -2.40
N THR A 217 -5.40 -11.23 -1.26
CA THR A 217 -4.54 -10.46 -0.37
C THR A 217 -3.63 -11.42 0.38
N ASP A 218 -2.30 -11.25 0.36
CA ASP A 218 -1.38 -12.20 1.02
C ASP A 218 -1.71 -12.34 2.51
N ALA A 219 -1.86 -13.59 2.97
CA ALA A 219 -2.17 -13.92 4.36
C ALA A 219 -0.97 -13.77 5.31
N CYS A 220 0.24 -13.55 4.78
CA CYS A 220 1.50 -13.48 5.53
C CYS A 220 1.64 -14.71 6.46
N LEU A 221 1.75 -14.58 7.78
CA LEU A 221 1.87 -15.73 8.68
C LEU A 221 0.55 -16.48 8.97
N PHE A 222 -0.54 -16.15 8.26
CA PHE A 222 -1.79 -16.88 8.26
C PHE A 222 -1.99 -17.64 6.94
N SER A 223 -3.11 -18.34 6.85
CA SER A 223 -3.60 -19.02 5.66
C SER A 223 -5.05 -18.63 5.41
N TRP A 224 -5.46 -18.58 4.15
CA TRP A 224 -6.86 -18.46 3.73
C TRP A 224 -7.58 -19.81 3.57
N VAL A 225 -6.83 -20.93 3.65
CA VAL A 225 -7.37 -22.28 3.45
C VAL A 225 -8.49 -22.56 4.46
N ASN A 226 -9.58 -23.16 3.98
CA ASN A 226 -10.76 -23.51 4.80
C ASN A 226 -11.39 -22.33 5.56
N GLY A 227 -11.39 -21.13 4.97
CA GLY A 227 -11.95 -19.92 5.60
C GLY A 227 -10.95 -19.18 6.52
N GLY A 228 -9.73 -19.71 6.59
CA GLY A 228 -8.55 -19.13 7.20
C GLY A 228 -8.32 -19.51 8.65
N ASP A 229 -7.04 -19.53 9.06
CA ASP A 229 -6.59 -19.95 10.40
C ASP A 229 -6.42 -18.77 11.39
N PHE A 230 -7.15 -17.69 11.13
CA PHE A 230 -7.18 -16.48 11.94
C PHE A 230 -7.66 -16.78 13.38
N ASN A 231 -6.81 -16.48 14.36
CA ASN A 231 -7.02 -16.87 15.77
C ASN A 231 -6.86 -15.70 16.76
N GLY A 232 -6.96 -14.46 16.28
CA GLY A 232 -6.84 -13.23 17.06
C GLY A 232 -5.43 -12.90 17.53
N ARG A 233 -4.43 -13.74 17.21
CA ARG A 233 -3.05 -13.54 17.68
C ARG A 233 -2.25 -12.61 16.78
N ILE A 234 -1.21 -12.02 17.36
CA ILE A 234 -0.11 -11.42 16.62
C ILE A 234 0.90 -12.53 16.33
N ARG A 235 1.23 -12.73 15.05
CA ARG A 235 2.21 -13.71 14.58
C ARG A 235 3.43 -12.98 14.04
N VAL A 236 4.60 -13.36 14.52
CA VAL A 236 5.92 -12.95 14.03
C VAL A 236 6.82 -14.19 14.04
N ASN A 237 7.82 -14.25 13.15
CA ASN A 237 8.81 -15.32 13.17
C ASN A 237 9.68 -15.18 14.42
N GLN A 238 9.84 -16.26 15.20
CA GLN A 238 10.57 -16.26 16.47
C GLN A 238 12.04 -16.67 16.31
N SER A 239 12.38 -17.19 15.14
CA SER A 239 13.71 -17.67 14.79
C SER A 239 13.94 -17.65 13.27
N ILE A 240 15.21 -17.81 12.87
CA ILE A 240 15.58 -18.05 11.47
C ILE A 240 14.91 -19.33 10.94
N ALA A 241 14.74 -20.35 11.78
CA ALA A 241 14.13 -21.61 11.38
C ALA A 241 12.65 -21.44 11.00
N ASP A 242 11.91 -20.57 11.70
CA ASP A 242 10.51 -20.25 11.37
C ASP A 242 10.42 -19.55 10.01
N ALA A 243 11.25 -18.54 9.80
CA ALA A 243 11.32 -17.81 8.52
C ALA A 243 11.68 -18.74 7.35
N GLN A 244 12.62 -19.68 7.56
CA GLN A 244 12.94 -20.70 6.57
C GLN A 244 11.79 -21.70 6.34
N ALA A 245 11.01 -22.02 7.37
CA ALA A 245 9.83 -22.86 7.22
C ALA A 245 8.76 -22.17 6.36
N GLU A 246 8.56 -20.86 6.53
CA GLU A 246 7.66 -20.08 5.68
C GLU A 246 8.14 -20.02 4.23
N LYS A 247 9.44 -19.83 3.99
CA LYS A 247 10.04 -19.92 2.65
C LYS A 247 9.74 -21.26 1.97
N ARG A 248 9.86 -22.37 2.72
CA ARG A 248 9.57 -23.71 2.19
C ARG A 248 8.10 -23.94 1.83
N LYS A 249 7.17 -23.27 2.53
CA LYS A 249 5.72 -23.33 2.22
C LYS A 249 5.36 -22.55 0.95
N ARG A 250 6.22 -21.62 0.53
CA ARG A 250 5.96 -20.67 -0.56
C ARG A 250 7.10 -20.64 -1.59
N PRO A 251 7.42 -21.79 -2.23
CA PRO A 251 8.55 -21.87 -3.14
C PRO A 251 8.38 -20.98 -4.39
N TYR A 252 7.15 -20.53 -4.69
CA TYR A 252 6.83 -19.66 -5.82
C TYR A 252 7.03 -18.15 -5.54
N LEU A 253 7.40 -17.78 -4.32
CA LEU A 253 7.73 -16.38 -3.95
C LEU A 253 9.25 -16.12 -3.88
N LEU A 254 10.06 -17.13 -4.20
CA LEU A 254 11.53 -17.08 -4.28
C LEU A 254 11.96 -17.16 -5.74
#